data_AF-A0A9Q0E771-F1
#
_entry.id   AF-A0A9Q0E771-F1
#
_cell.length_a   1.000
_cell.length_b   1.000
_cell.length_c   1.000
_cell.angle_alpha   90.00
_cell.angle_beta   90.00
_cell.angle_gamma   90.00
#
_symmetry.space_group_name_H-M   'P 1'
#
loop_
_entity.id
_entity.type
_entity.pdbx_description
1 polymer ?
#
loop_
_entity_poly.entity_id
_entity_poly.type
_entity_poly.pdbx_seq_one_letter_code
_entity_poly.pdbx_strand_id
1 'polypeptide(L)'
;MNSFLWTVRRPPPLPPSYLFGTIHVPYTRVWDFIPEASKRAFRGSPNVYFELDLTDPLTISKLTSCQLLPHGGNLQTLLPRDLYRRLKRHLDYVKHMMPYWMTADQRGRGLYADYLFNAIAGNWERKRPVWVMLMVNSLTEWDVRSRGTPVLDLYLAQEAERTGKRTGAVERVEEQCHPLNGLNFSQVRGGGREDGTGGGGTAIVARWGHGVTGGGGEAEERQSGKETGSLKCFTGGSAWAQLNRRTARRPISERPEGVLSNQSLGRCFCGQGAIFT
;
A
#
# COMPACT_ATOMS: atom_id res chain seq x y z
N MET A 1 -18.24 12.36 9.93
CA MET A 1 -17.17 11.46 9.42
C MET A 1 -16.60 12.07 8.16
N ASN A 2 -15.27 12.12 8.04
CA ASN A 2 -14.60 12.60 6.83
C ASN A 2 -14.69 11.53 5.74
N SER A 3 -15.08 11.93 4.52
CA SER A 3 -15.29 11.01 3.39
C SER A 3 -14.05 10.68 2.59
N PHE A 4 -12.90 11.31 2.89
CA PHE A 4 -11.71 11.31 2.03
C PHE A 4 -12.05 11.59 0.56
N LEU A 5 -13.14 12.34 0.32
CA LEU A 5 -13.66 12.66 -1.00
C LEU A 5 -13.60 14.17 -1.17
N TRP A 6 -12.80 14.63 -2.12
CA TRP A 6 -12.71 16.03 -2.51
C TRP A 6 -13.41 16.21 -3.84
N THR A 7 -14.19 17.30 -3.96
CA THR A 7 -14.87 17.64 -5.21
C THR A 7 -14.11 18.75 -5.91
N VAL A 8 -13.70 18.49 -7.15
CA VAL A 8 -13.14 19.48 -8.07
C VAL A 8 -14.28 20.03 -8.92
N ARG A 9 -14.69 21.26 -8.62
CA ARG A 9 -15.74 21.96 -9.37
C ARG A 9 -15.24 22.31 -10.77
N ARG A 10 -16.10 22.16 -11.77
CA ARG A 10 -15.83 22.56 -13.16
C ARG A 10 -16.88 23.58 -13.61
N PRO A 11 -16.56 24.47 -14.57
CA PRO A 11 -17.53 25.39 -15.13
C PRO A 11 -18.69 24.61 -15.78
N PRO A 12 -19.95 25.04 -15.59
CA PRO A 12 -21.08 24.48 -16.33
C PRO A 12 -20.82 24.54 -17.85
N PRO A 13 -21.23 23.52 -18.64
CA PRO A 13 -22.07 22.37 -18.27
C PRO A 13 -21.28 21.12 -17.82
N LEU A 14 -19.99 21.24 -17.52
CA LEU A 14 -19.16 20.07 -17.17
C LEU A 14 -19.52 19.53 -15.77
N PRO A 15 -19.76 18.21 -15.60
CA PRO A 15 -20.02 17.64 -14.28
C PRO A 15 -18.79 17.79 -13.37
N PRO A 16 -18.89 17.77 -12.04
CA PRO A 16 -17.71 17.82 -11.18
C PRO A 16 -16.81 16.58 -11.36
N SER A 17 -15.53 16.72 -11.02
CA SER A 17 -14.63 15.59 -10.82
C SER A 17 -14.43 15.36 -9.32
N TYR A 18 -14.05 14.15 -8.92
CA TYR A 18 -13.80 13.80 -7.53
C TYR A 18 -12.41 13.20 -7.37
N LEU A 19 -11.75 13.54 -6.26
CA LEU A 19 -10.55 12.87 -5.78
C LEU A 19 -10.95 12.07 -4.55
N PHE A 20 -10.73 10.76 -4.56
CA PHE A 20 -11.00 9.87 -3.45
C PHE A 20 -9.69 9.30 -2.92
N GLY A 21 -9.36 9.62 -1.68
CA GLY A 21 -8.21 9.04 -0.99
C GLY A 21 -8.51 7.61 -0.61
N THR A 22 -7.74 6.68 -1.14
CA THR A 22 -7.86 5.24 -0.88
C THR A 22 -6.78 4.78 0.08
N ILE A 23 -6.98 3.57 0.58
CA ILE A 23 -6.10 2.91 1.55
C ILE A 23 -5.79 1.51 1.08
N HIS A 24 -4.52 1.13 1.16
CA HIS A 24 -4.01 -0.17 0.71
C HIS A 24 -4.34 -1.28 1.72
N VAL A 25 -5.62 -1.59 1.88
CA VAL A 25 -6.14 -2.67 2.74
C VAL A 25 -7.22 -3.45 2.00
N PRO A 26 -7.48 -4.72 2.38
CA PRO A 26 -8.55 -5.52 1.79
C PRO A 26 -9.89 -4.77 1.80
N TYR A 27 -10.58 -4.71 0.66
CA TYR A 27 -11.81 -3.91 0.53
C TYR A 27 -12.88 -4.32 1.55
N THR A 28 -12.98 -5.62 1.86
CA THR A 28 -13.95 -6.18 2.83
C THR A 28 -13.80 -5.63 4.25
N ARG A 29 -12.65 -5.02 4.60
CA ARG A 29 -12.45 -4.41 5.91
C ARG A 29 -12.97 -2.99 6.01
N VAL A 30 -13.16 -2.33 4.87
CA VAL A 30 -13.37 -0.88 4.82
C VAL A 30 -14.63 -0.51 4.05
N TRP A 31 -15.12 -1.39 3.18
CA TRP A 31 -16.23 -1.11 2.27
C TRP A 31 -17.49 -0.58 2.97
N ASP A 32 -17.86 -1.19 4.10
CA ASP A 32 -19.05 -0.80 4.87
C ASP A 32 -18.87 0.55 5.57
N PHE A 33 -17.61 0.95 5.81
CA PHE A 33 -17.25 2.22 6.42
C PHE A 33 -17.01 3.34 5.40
N ILE A 34 -16.94 3.03 4.10
CA ILE A 34 -16.83 4.04 3.04
C ILE A 34 -18.17 4.79 2.94
N PRO A 35 -18.17 6.13 3.07
CA PRO A 35 -19.42 6.89 3.03
C PRO A 35 -20.15 6.75 1.69
N GLU A 36 -21.49 6.73 1.74
CA GLU A 36 -22.32 6.61 0.54
C GLU A 36 -22.09 7.74 -0.48
N ALA A 37 -21.63 8.91 -0.05
CA ALA A 37 -21.23 9.99 -0.97
C ALA A 37 -20.11 9.53 -1.93
N SER A 38 -19.09 8.83 -1.43
CA SER A 38 -17.97 8.32 -2.23
C SER A 38 -18.43 7.19 -3.15
N LYS A 39 -19.28 6.28 -2.65
CA LYS A 39 -19.88 5.21 -3.48
C LYS A 39 -20.77 5.79 -4.59
N ARG A 40 -21.57 6.83 -4.31
CA ARG A 40 -22.37 7.54 -5.32
C ARG A 40 -21.51 8.25 -6.36
N ALA A 41 -20.43 8.92 -5.93
CA ALA A 41 -19.49 9.55 -6.86
C ALA A 41 -18.88 8.51 -7.81
N PHE A 42 -18.41 7.38 -7.28
CA PHE A 42 -17.89 6.27 -8.10
C PHE A 42 -18.96 5.71 -9.07
N ARG A 43 -20.18 5.45 -8.59
CA ARG A 43 -21.27 4.92 -9.45
C ARG A 43 -21.62 5.90 -10.56
N GLY A 44 -21.71 7.20 -10.27
CA GLY A 44 -22.11 8.25 -11.20
C GLY A 44 -21.06 8.67 -12.22
N SER A 45 -19.78 8.43 -11.95
CA SER A 45 -18.68 8.81 -12.87
C SER A 45 -18.46 7.77 -13.97
N PRO A 46 -18.55 8.14 -15.26
CA PRO A 46 -18.24 7.23 -16.38
C PRO A 46 -16.74 6.90 -16.50
N ASN A 47 -15.84 7.72 -15.97
CA ASN A 47 -14.41 7.44 -15.99
C ASN A 47 -13.84 7.39 -14.57
N VAL A 48 -12.89 6.48 -14.35
CA VAL A 48 -12.22 6.29 -13.07
C VAL A 48 -10.73 6.05 -13.30
N TYR A 49 -9.88 6.88 -12.70
CA TYR A 49 -8.43 6.75 -12.80
C TYR A 49 -7.83 6.41 -11.45
N PHE A 50 -6.85 5.51 -11.42
CA PHE A 50 -6.12 5.12 -10.21
C PHE A 50 -4.66 5.56 -10.31
N GLU A 51 -3.90 5.45 -9.22
CA GLU A 51 -2.45 5.74 -9.28
C GLU A 51 -1.76 4.88 -10.34
N LEU A 52 -1.98 3.57 -10.30
CA LEU A 52 -1.40 2.60 -11.22
C LEU A 52 -2.49 1.73 -11.83
N ASP A 53 -2.22 1.24 -13.04
CA ASP A 53 -3.04 0.22 -13.66
C ASP A 53 -2.68 -1.15 -13.09
N LEU A 54 -3.33 -1.52 -11.99
CA LEU A 54 -3.12 -2.82 -11.33
C LEU A 54 -3.85 -3.96 -12.04
N THR A 55 -4.62 -3.70 -13.11
CA THR A 55 -5.25 -4.75 -13.92
C THR A 55 -4.37 -5.12 -15.12
N ASP A 56 -3.43 -4.27 -15.53
CA ASP A 56 -2.41 -4.55 -16.53
C ASP A 56 -1.26 -5.45 -16.00
N PRO A 57 -1.06 -6.66 -16.56
CA PRO A 57 0.06 -7.53 -16.20
C PRO A 57 1.45 -6.92 -16.41
N LEU A 58 1.61 -6.01 -17.38
CA LEU A 58 2.89 -5.37 -17.65
C LEU A 58 3.29 -4.41 -16.52
N THR A 59 2.33 -3.60 -16.04
CA THR A 59 2.51 -2.75 -14.86
C THR A 59 2.94 -3.56 -13.63
N ILE A 60 2.28 -4.70 -13.39
CA ILE A 60 2.65 -5.64 -12.33
C ILE A 60 4.08 -6.18 -12.48
N SER A 61 4.46 -6.56 -13.70
CA SER A 61 5.80 -7.08 -13.99
C SER A 61 6.90 -6.03 -13.76
N LYS A 62 6.67 -4.79 -14.19
CA LYS A 62 7.58 -3.67 -13.97
C LYS A 62 7.72 -3.35 -12.48
N LEU A 63 6.62 -3.33 -11.72
CA LEU A 63 6.63 -3.13 -10.26
C LEU A 63 7.41 -4.24 -9.55
N THR A 64 7.31 -5.48 -10.02
CA THR A 64 8.06 -6.59 -9.44
C THR A 64 9.56 -6.45 -9.73
N SER A 65 9.90 -6.06 -10.96
CA SER A 65 11.28 -5.90 -11.42
C SER A 65 12.00 -4.74 -10.72
N CYS A 66 11.32 -3.62 -10.47
CA CYS A 66 11.93 -2.45 -9.84
C CYS A 66 12.31 -2.69 -8.37
N GLN A 67 11.75 -3.72 -7.71
CA GLN A 67 12.08 -4.09 -6.33
C GLN A 67 13.42 -4.81 -6.21
N LEU A 68 13.96 -5.30 -7.34
CA LEU A 68 15.14 -6.14 -7.36
C LEU A 68 16.42 -5.32 -7.26
N LEU A 69 17.45 -5.97 -6.72
CA LEU A 69 18.82 -5.48 -6.75
C LEU A 69 19.30 -5.40 -8.21
N PRO A 70 20.03 -4.31 -8.57
CA PRO A 70 20.58 -4.18 -9.90
C PRO A 70 21.63 -5.26 -10.17
N HIS A 71 21.90 -5.53 -11.46
CA HIS A 71 22.94 -6.46 -11.93
C HIS A 71 22.90 -7.87 -11.34
N GLY A 72 21.72 -8.32 -10.89
CA GLY A 72 21.59 -9.65 -10.34
C GLY A 72 22.07 -9.83 -8.90
N GLY A 73 22.32 -8.73 -8.18
CA GLY A 73 22.84 -8.75 -6.81
C GLY A 73 22.02 -9.59 -5.83
N ASN A 74 22.65 -9.92 -4.70
CA ASN A 74 22.08 -10.75 -3.64
C ASN A 74 22.22 -10.04 -2.28
N LEU A 75 21.19 -10.11 -1.45
CA LEU A 75 21.17 -9.49 -0.13
C LEU A 75 22.26 -9.97 0.82
N GLN A 76 22.77 -11.19 0.64
CA GLN A 76 23.85 -11.73 1.46
C GLN A 76 25.12 -10.88 1.36
N THR A 77 25.35 -10.18 0.24
CA THR A 77 26.52 -9.30 0.05
C THR A 77 26.32 -7.91 0.64
N LEU A 78 25.08 -7.53 0.96
CA LEU A 78 24.71 -6.19 1.46
C LEU A 78 24.42 -6.18 2.96
N LEU A 79 23.81 -7.24 3.48
CA LEU A 79 23.39 -7.33 4.87
C LEU A 79 24.51 -7.92 5.74
N PRO A 80 24.70 -7.41 6.97
CA PRO A 80 25.55 -8.08 7.95
C PRO A 80 25.15 -9.55 8.13
N ARG A 81 26.14 -10.43 8.28
CA ARG A 81 25.95 -11.90 8.29
C ARG A 81 24.90 -12.36 9.32
N ASP A 82 24.88 -11.75 10.50
CA ASP A 82 23.90 -12.07 11.55
C ASP A 82 22.48 -11.62 11.19
N LEU A 83 22.33 -10.46 10.54
CA LEU A 83 21.03 -9.96 10.11
C LEU A 83 20.45 -10.83 8.98
N TYR A 84 21.28 -11.20 8.00
CA TYR A 84 20.87 -12.12 6.94
C TYR A 84 20.43 -13.48 7.52
N ARG A 85 21.19 -14.04 8.47
CA ARG A 85 20.80 -15.30 9.17
C ARG A 85 19.47 -15.17 9.93
N ARG A 86 19.25 -14.06 10.63
CA ARG A 86 17.98 -13.78 11.34
C ARG A 86 16.81 -13.69 10.38
N LEU A 87 16.97 -12.96 9.27
CA LEU A 87 15.96 -12.83 8.23
C LEU A 87 15.61 -14.19 7.62
N LYS A 88 16.61 -14.97 7.21
CA LYS A 88 16.41 -16.31 6.65
C LYS A 88 15.61 -17.20 7.61
N ARG A 89 16.03 -17.28 8.88
CA ARG A 89 15.33 -18.08 9.91
C ARG A 89 13.88 -17.62 10.10
N HIS A 90 13.62 -16.32 10.06
CA HIS A 90 12.25 -15.81 10.18
C HIS A 90 11.39 -16.20 8.96
N LEU A 91 11.93 -16.12 7.74
CA LEU A 91 11.23 -16.54 6.53
C LEU A 91 10.98 -18.07 6.51
N ASP A 92 11.94 -18.86 6.99
CA ASP A 92 11.77 -20.32 7.17
C ASP A 92 10.62 -20.62 8.16
N TYR A 93 10.54 -19.88 9.28
CA TYR A 93 9.42 -19.95 10.22
C TYR A 93 8.09 -19.58 9.56
N VAL A 94 8.02 -18.44 8.85
CA VAL A 94 6.79 -18.01 8.16
C VAL A 94 6.33 -19.05 7.14
N LYS A 95 7.26 -19.62 6.37
CA LYS A 95 6.95 -20.69 5.41
C LYS A 95 6.35 -21.91 6.11
N HIS A 96 6.90 -22.31 7.25
CA HIS A 96 6.37 -23.40 8.06
C HIS A 96 4.97 -23.09 8.64
N MET A 97 4.70 -21.83 8.99
CA MET A 97 3.42 -21.41 9.57
C MET A 97 2.31 -21.19 8.53
N MET A 98 2.65 -20.96 7.26
CA MET A 98 1.69 -20.70 6.18
C MET A 98 0.50 -21.68 6.14
N PRO A 99 0.70 -23.02 6.19
CA PRO A 99 -0.42 -23.97 6.21
C PRO A 99 -1.38 -23.75 7.37
N TYR A 100 -0.93 -23.29 8.54
CA TYR A 100 -1.79 -23.07 9.71
C TYR A 100 -2.52 -21.72 9.67
N TRP A 101 -1.89 -20.71 9.07
CA TRP A 101 -2.48 -19.37 8.94
C TRP A 101 -3.51 -19.29 7.83
N MET A 102 -3.40 -20.10 6.77
CA MET A 102 -4.35 -20.09 5.66
C MET A 102 -5.77 -20.53 6.07
N THR A 103 -6.75 -19.87 5.47
CA THR A 103 -8.17 -20.17 5.65
C THR A 103 -8.63 -21.29 4.72
N ALA A 104 -9.74 -21.95 5.08
CA ALA A 104 -10.35 -22.97 4.23
C ALA A 104 -10.81 -22.41 2.87
N ASP A 105 -11.34 -21.18 2.84
CA ASP A 105 -11.75 -20.49 1.60
C ASP A 105 -10.56 -20.27 0.65
N GLN A 106 -9.40 -19.84 1.18
CA GLN A 106 -8.19 -19.70 0.36
C GLN A 106 -7.78 -21.04 -0.27
N ARG A 107 -7.79 -22.13 0.50
CA ARG A 107 -7.48 -23.48 -0.02
C ARG A 107 -8.52 -23.94 -1.05
N GLY A 108 -9.80 -23.69 -0.79
CA GLY A 108 -10.90 -24.01 -1.71
C GLY A 108 -10.84 -23.28 -3.05
N ARG A 109 -10.15 -22.13 -3.11
CA ARG A 109 -9.84 -21.38 -4.34
C ARG A 109 -8.56 -21.84 -5.05
N GLY A 110 -7.97 -22.95 -4.62
CA GLY A 110 -6.77 -23.54 -5.22
C GLY A 110 -5.46 -22.90 -4.76
N LEU A 111 -5.44 -22.23 -3.60
CA LEU A 111 -4.24 -21.63 -3.05
C LEU A 111 -3.55 -22.61 -2.11
N TYR A 112 -2.28 -22.88 -2.39
CA TYR A 112 -1.42 -23.74 -1.60
C TYR A 112 -0.39 -22.92 -0.83
N ALA A 113 0.03 -23.40 0.34
CA ALA A 113 0.94 -22.68 1.24
C ALA A 113 2.27 -22.28 0.55
N ASP A 114 2.90 -23.19 -0.18
CA ASP A 114 4.15 -22.91 -0.90
C ASP A 114 3.94 -21.89 -2.03
N TYR A 115 2.82 -22.00 -2.75
CA TYR A 115 2.47 -21.03 -3.79
C TYR A 115 2.26 -19.63 -3.20
N LEU A 116 1.51 -19.55 -2.09
CA LEU A 116 1.25 -18.29 -1.39
C LEU A 116 2.54 -17.68 -0.83
N PHE A 117 3.40 -18.49 -0.24
CA PHE A 117 4.71 -18.04 0.24
C PHE A 117 5.56 -17.51 -0.91
N ASN A 118 5.68 -18.25 -2.01
CA ASN A 118 6.45 -17.82 -3.18
C ASN A 118 5.88 -16.56 -3.83
N ALA A 119 4.56 -16.39 -3.83
CA ALA A 119 3.91 -15.18 -4.35
C ALA A 119 4.23 -13.92 -3.51
N ILE A 120 4.46 -14.05 -2.21
CA ILE A 120 4.75 -12.91 -1.31
C ILE A 120 6.25 -12.69 -1.13
N ALA A 121 6.98 -13.77 -0.82
CA ALA A 121 8.37 -13.75 -0.36
C ALA A 121 9.32 -14.56 -1.26
N GLY A 122 8.86 -15.02 -2.43
CA GLY A 122 9.72 -15.64 -3.43
C GLY A 122 10.84 -14.70 -3.86
N ASN A 123 12.02 -15.27 -4.12
CA ASN A 123 13.21 -14.53 -4.54
C ASN A 123 13.57 -13.34 -3.63
N TRP A 124 13.24 -13.40 -2.33
CA TRP A 124 13.51 -12.31 -1.38
C TRP A 124 14.98 -11.90 -1.36
N GLU A 125 15.90 -12.84 -1.55
CA GLU A 125 17.36 -12.60 -1.59
C GLU A 125 17.78 -11.64 -2.71
N ARG A 126 16.94 -11.49 -3.74
CA ARG A 126 17.19 -10.63 -4.90
C ARG A 126 16.56 -9.25 -4.75
N LYS A 127 15.76 -9.02 -3.71
CA LYS A 127 15.08 -7.72 -3.48
C LYS A 127 16.02 -6.74 -2.80
N ARG A 128 15.80 -5.44 -3.00
CA ARG A 128 16.54 -4.40 -2.25
C ARG A 128 16.11 -4.41 -0.77
N PRO A 129 16.97 -3.97 0.16
CA PRO A 129 16.69 -4.04 1.61
C PRO A 129 15.37 -3.42 2.04
N VAL A 130 15.00 -2.24 1.51
CA VAL A 130 13.73 -1.57 1.85
C VAL A 130 12.51 -2.44 1.48
N TRP A 131 12.54 -3.10 0.33
CA TRP A 131 11.45 -3.96 -0.11
C TRP A 131 11.34 -5.22 0.73
N VAL A 132 12.47 -5.76 1.20
CA VAL A 132 12.47 -6.88 2.16
C VAL A 132 11.90 -6.46 3.51
N MET A 133 12.24 -5.26 4.00
CA MET A 133 11.67 -4.74 5.24
C MET A 133 10.14 -4.61 5.13
N LEU A 134 9.64 -3.99 4.06
CA LEU A 134 8.19 -3.87 3.81
C LEU A 134 7.52 -5.24 3.67
N MET A 135 8.15 -6.16 2.95
CA MET A 135 7.68 -7.53 2.81
C MET A 135 7.55 -8.22 4.16
N VAL A 136 8.59 -8.21 5.01
CA VAL A 136 8.58 -8.82 6.35
C VAL A 136 7.49 -8.22 7.23
N ASN A 137 7.25 -6.91 7.16
CA ASN A 137 6.16 -6.25 7.88
C ASN A 137 4.75 -6.72 7.44
N SER A 138 4.64 -7.41 6.31
CA SER A 138 3.39 -7.95 5.76
C SER A 138 3.27 -9.48 5.86
N LEU A 139 4.12 -10.13 6.68
CA LEU A 139 4.17 -11.59 6.89
C LEU A 139 3.61 -12.01 8.27
N THR A 140 2.55 -11.36 8.73
CA THR A 140 1.81 -11.79 9.93
C THR A 140 0.72 -12.80 9.57
N GLU A 141 0.26 -13.61 10.54
CA GLU A 141 -0.90 -14.50 10.37
C GLU A 141 -2.11 -13.77 9.78
N TRP A 142 -2.39 -12.58 10.30
CA TRP A 142 -3.52 -11.75 9.87
C TRP A 142 -3.38 -11.27 8.43
N ASP A 143 -2.18 -10.90 8.01
CA ASP A 143 -1.90 -10.50 6.63
C ASP A 143 -2.10 -11.69 5.70
N VAL A 144 -1.56 -12.86 6.07
CA VAL A 144 -1.70 -14.12 5.31
C VAL A 144 -3.17 -14.52 5.17
N ARG A 145 -3.97 -14.46 6.24
CA ARG A 145 -5.41 -14.74 6.22
C ARG A 145 -6.19 -13.85 5.27
N SER A 146 -5.73 -12.63 5.04
CA SER A 146 -6.39 -11.66 4.16
C SER A 146 -5.98 -11.77 2.68
N ARG A 147 -4.94 -12.53 2.36
CA ARG A 147 -4.49 -12.72 0.97
C ARG A 147 -5.58 -13.39 0.12
N GLY A 148 -5.64 -13.03 -1.16
CA GLY A 148 -6.72 -13.45 -2.05
C GLY A 148 -7.97 -12.56 -2.00
N THR A 149 -8.04 -11.59 -1.07
CA THR A 149 -9.01 -10.49 -1.13
C THR A 149 -8.35 -9.27 -1.79
N PRO A 150 -8.96 -8.66 -2.83
CA PRO A 150 -8.38 -7.47 -3.43
C PRO A 150 -8.33 -6.31 -2.42
N VAL A 151 -7.27 -5.50 -2.52
CA VAL A 151 -7.23 -4.20 -1.83
C VAL A 151 -8.26 -3.25 -2.45
N LEU A 152 -8.67 -2.22 -1.72
CA LEU A 152 -9.73 -1.29 -2.15
C LEU A 152 -9.50 -0.73 -3.56
N ASP A 153 -8.28 -0.33 -3.90
CA ASP A 153 -7.91 0.20 -5.21
C ASP A 153 -8.17 -0.78 -6.35
N LEU A 154 -7.67 -2.00 -6.19
CA LEU A 154 -7.86 -3.07 -7.18
C LEU A 154 -9.32 -3.49 -7.27
N TYR A 155 -10.05 -3.51 -6.15
CA TYR A 155 -11.48 -3.80 -6.15
C TYR A 155 -12.27 -2.75 -6.93
N LEU A 156 -12.02 -1.46 -6.69
CA LEU A 156 -12.67 -0.38 -7.42
C LEU A 156 -12.31 -0.40 -8.91
N ALA A 157 -11.06 -0.73 -9.27
CA ALA A 157 -10.64 -0.89 -10.65
C ALA A 157 -11.38 -2.05 -11.35
N GLN A 158 -11.47 -3.20 -10.68
CA GLN A 158 -12.21 -4.37 -11.18
C GLN A 158 -13.70 -4.06 -11.34
N GLU A 159 -14.31 -3.35 -10.38
CA GLU A 159 -15.71 -2.92 -10.48
C GLU A 159 -15.94 -1.90 -11.60
N ALA A 160 -14.99 -1.01 -11.85
CA ALA A 160 -15.04 -0.07 -12.96
C ALA A 160 -15.00 -0.81 -14.32
N GLU A 161 -14.08 -1.76 -14.49
CA GLU A 161 -14.04 -2.64 -15.68
C GLU A 161 -15.33 -3.44 -15.84
N ARG A 162 -15.82 -4.07 -14.76
CA ARG A 162 -17.05 -4.87 -14.76
C ARG A 162 -18.28 -4.06 -15.16
N THR A 163 -18.29 -2.77 -14.83
CA THR A 163 -19.41 -1.85 -15.15
C THR A 163 -19.19 -1.04 -16.43
N GLY A 164 -18.14 -1.36 -17.21
CA GLY A 164 -17.88 -0.71 -18.50
C GLY A 164 -17.43 0.75 -18.40
N LYS A 165 -16.93 1.17 -17.23
CA LYS A 165 -16.34 2.51 -17.05
C LYS A 165 -15.00 2.59 -17.75
N ARG A 166 -14.62 3.77 -18.22
CA ARG A 166 -13.25 3.99 -18.74
C ARG A 166 -12.29 4.06 -17.57
N THR A 167 -11.25 3.22 -17.60
CA THR A 167 -10.20 3.18 -16.57
C THR A 167 -8.87 3.73 -17.09
N GLY A 168 -7.99 4.13 -16.18
CA GLY A 168 -6.62 4.53 -16.51
C GLY A 168 -5.74 4.74 -15.27
N ALA A 169 -4.46 5.01 -15.52
CA ALA A 169 -3.47 5.30 -14.48
C ALA A 169 -2.97 6.75 -14.58
N VAL A 170 -2.74 7.39 -13.44
CA VAL A 170 -2.16 8.75 -13.39
C VAL A 170 -0.65 8.75 -13.15
N GLU A 171 -0.08 7.66 -12.66
CA GLU A 171 1.35 7.53 -12.37
C GLU A 171 1.99 6.41 -13.19
N ARG A 172 3.32 6.50 -13.32
CA ARG A 172 4.17 5.44 -13.85
C ARG A 172 4.75 4.60 -12.73
N VAL A 173 5.17 3.38 -13.07
CA VAL A 173 5.81 2.47 -12.11
C VAL A 173 7.07 3.07 -11.50
N GLU A 174 7.83 3.82 -12.29
CA GLU A 174 9.06 4.46 -11.86
C GLU A 174 8.83 5.44 -10.70
N GLU A 175 7.70 6.16 -10.70
CA GLU A 175 7.33 7.13 -9.67
C GLU A 175 7.06 6.47 -8.30
N GLN A 176 6.72 5.18 -8.30
CA GLN A 176 6.51 4.38 -7.09
C GLN A 176 7.83 3.78 -6.57
N CYS A 177 8.71 3.39 -7.49
CA CYS A 177 9.93 2.67 -7.14
C CYS A 177 11.10 3.61 -6.81
N HIS A 178 11.24 4.73 -7.51
CA HIS A 178 12.36 5.64 -7.32
C HIS A 178 12.50 6.18 -5.88
N PRO A 179 11.42 6.64 -5.22
CA PRO A 179 11.52 7.14 -3.86
C PRO A 179 12.05 6.10 -2.87
N LEU A 180 11.66 4.83 -3.02
CA LEU A 180 12.13 3.74 -2.17
C LEU A 180 13.53 3.26 -2.55
N ASN A 181 13.81 3.17 -3.85
CA ASN A 181 15.08 2.66 -4.35
C ASN A 181 16.24 3.65 -4.15
N GLY A 182 15.94 4.94 -3.98
CA GLY A 182 16.90 5.99 -3.66
C GLY A 182 17.27 6.09 -2.18
N LEU A 183 16.60 5.34 -1.29
CA LEU A 183 16.89 5.38 0.14
C LEU A 183 18.29 4.84 0.45
N ASN A 184 19.10 5.64 1.16
CA ASN A 184 20.44 5.28 1.62
C ASN A 184 20.54 5.36 3.16
N PHE A 185 21.52 4.68 3.75
CA PHE A 185 21.78 4.61 5.19
C PHE A 185 21.93 5.98 5.86
N SER A 186 22.41 6.99 5.13
CA SER A 186 22.53 8.36 5.63
C SER A 186 21.17 9.01 5.94
N GLN A 187 20.11 8.63 5.23
CA GLN A 187 18.76 9.17 5.43
C GLN A 187 18.02 8.49 6.60
N VAL A 188 18.54 7.36 7.11
CA VAL A 188 17.94 6.57 8.19
C VAL A 188 18.59 6.87 9.56
N ARG A 189 19.69 7.64 9.60
CA ARG A 189 20.51 7.88 10.80
C ARG A 189 20.12 9.11 11.64
N GLY A 190 18.93 9.69 11.43
CA GLY A 190 18.41 10.79 12.24
C GLY A 190 17.86 10.32 13.59
N GLY A 191 18.73 9.87 14.51
CA GLY A 191 18.30 9.46 15.85
C GLY A 191 19.34 8.78 16.76
N GLY A 192 20.63 8.82 16.41
CA GLY A 192 21.71 8.35 17.27
C GLY A 192 22.55 9.52 17.76
N ARG A 193 22.51 9.79 19.06
CA ARG A 193 23.32 10.78 19.77
C ARG A 193 24.72 10.23 20.01
N GLU A 194 25.74 11.00 19.65
CA GLU A 194 27.18 10.99 20.04
C GLU A 194 27.92 11.75 18.91
N ASP A 195 28.80 12.73 19.07
CA ASP A 195 29.24 13.64 20.12
C ASP A 195 30.06 14.74 19.39
N GLY A 196 30.05 15.97 19.88
CA GLY A 196 31.16 16.93 19.71
C GLY A 196 31.38 17.63 18.36
N THR A 197 31.17 18.95 18.36
CA THR A 197 31.80 20.02 17.53
C THR A 197 31.25 20.34 16.13
N GLY A 198 30.47 21.44 16.09
CA GLY A 198 30.71 22.59 15.22
C GLY A 198 30.33 22.52 13.73
N GLY A 199 29.17 23.06 13.38
CA GLY A 199 28.87 23.44 11.98
C GLY A 199 27.38 23.65 11.73
N GLY A 200 26.94 24.89 11.53
CA GLY A 200 25.54 25.29 11.41
C GLY A 200 24.82 24.61 10.24
N GLY A 201 23.75 23.89 10.57
CA GLY A 201 22.73 23.43 9.64
C GLY A 201 21.38 23.53 10.33
N THR A 202 20.42 24.19 9.70
CA THR A 202 19.06 24.38 10.21
C THR A 202 18.40 23.01 10.47
N ALA A 203 18.29 22.67 11.75
CA ALA A 203 17.60 21.46 12.19
C ALA A 203 16.08 21.66 12.09
N ILE A 204 15.41 20.82 11.30
CA ILE A 204 13.95 20.65 11.39
C ILE A 204 13.70 19.85 12.67
N VAL A 205 13.36 20.56 13.75
CA VAL A 205 12.91 19.95 15.01
C VAL A 205 11.46 19.50 14.83
N ALA A 206 11.22 18.20 14.66
CA ALA A 206 9.89 17.62 14.87
C ALA A 206 9.63 17.57 16.39
N ARG A 207 9.12 18.67 16.94
CA ARG A 207 8.67 18.75 18.33
C ARG A 207 7.40 17.92 18.48
N TRP A 208 7.50 16.77 19.14
CA TRP A 208 6.33 16.05 19.66
C TRP A 208 5.76 16.87 20.82
N GLY A 209 4.73 17.65 20.54
CA GLY A 209 4.04 18.47 21.52
C GLY A 209 3.13 17.63 22.42
N HIS A 210 3.52 17.51 23.69
CA HIS A 210 2.55 17.36 24.78
C HIS A 210 1.67 18.61 24.83
N GLY A 211 0.36 18.41 25.02
CA GLY A 211 -0.62 19.50 25.02
C GLY A 211 -0.42 20.52 26.14
N VAL A 212 -0.89 21.75 25.89
CA VAL A 212 -1.60 22.66 26.80
C VAL A 212 -2.13 23.85 25.96
N THR A 213 -3.21 24.42 26.46
CA THR A 213 -4.22 25.36 25.94
C THR A 213 -3.78 26.79 25.61
N GLY A 214 -4.47 27.40 24.63
CA GLY A 214 -5.01 28.77 24.69
C GLY A 214 -4.17 29.93 24.13
N GLY A 215 -4.81 30.77 23.28
CA GLY A 215 -4.38 32.14 22.96
C GLY A 215 -4.30 32.45 21.47
N GLY A 216 -5.16 33.37 20.99
CA GLY A 216 -5.25 33.80 19.60
C GLY A 216 -4.19 34.81 19.14
N GLY A 217 -4.08 34.97 17.82
CA GLY A 217 -3.27 35.98 17.15
C GLY A 217 -3.09 35.65 15.66
N GLU A 218 -3.61 36.53 14.80
CA GLU A 218 -3.45 36.50 13.34
C GLU A 218 -1.98 36.69 12.93
N ALA A 219 -1.52 35.96 11.88
CA ALA A 219 -0.42 36.39 11.02
C ALA A 219 -0.39 35.58 9.71
N GLU A 220 -0.78 36.27 8.64
CA GLU A 220 -0.22 36.40 7.28
C GLU A 220 0.63 35.28 6.63
N GLU A 221 0.36 35.16 5.33
CA GLU A 221 0.80 34.21 4.32
C GLU A 221 2.28 34.32 3.92
N ARG A 222 2.97 33.17 3.79
CA ARG A 222 4.14 33.03 2.91
C ARG A 222 4.20 31.64 2.28
N GLN A 223 4.15 31.63 0.95
CA GLN A 223 4.36 30.47 0.09
C GLN A 223 5.78 29.91 0.26
N SER A 224 5.87 28.60 0.52
CA SER A 224 7.09 27.81 0.37
C SER A 224 6.71 26.44 -0.20
N GLY A 225 7.48 26.01 -1.21
CA GLY A 225 7.18 24.88 -2.09
C GLY A 225 6.91 23.56 -1.34
N LYS A 226 5.83 22.88 -1.77
CA LYS A 226 5.47 21.55 -1.30
C LYS A 226 6.33 20.49 -2.02
N GLU A 227 7.40 20.06 -1.39
CA GLU A 227 7.89 18.69 -1.57
C GLU A 227 7.10 17.77 -0.63
N THR A 228 6.00 17.20 -1.12
CA THR A 228 5.27 16.15 -0.39
C THR A 228 5.82 14.78 -0.77
N GLY A 229 6.91 14.37 -0.13
CA GLY A 229 7.41 13.01 -0.17
C GLY A 229 6.52 12.08 0.66
N SER A 230 5.41 11.61 0.09
CA SER A 230 4.61 10.54 0.69
C SER A 230 5.27 9.20 0.37
N LEU A 231 5.86 8.52 1.37
CA LEU A 231 6.36 7.16 1.20
C LEU A 231 5.20 6.24 0.80
N LYS A 232 5.31 5.57 -0.34
CA LYS A 232 4.35 4.58 -0.85
C LYS A 232 4.93 3.17 -0.67
N CYS A 233 4.17 2.25 -0.07
CA CYS A 233 4.60 0.91 0.29
C CYS A 233 3.76 -0.11 -0.47
N PHE A 234 4.41 -0.88 -1.33
CA PHE A 234 3.79 -1.95 -2.10
C PHE A 234 4.14 -3.29 -1.44
N THR A 235 3.18 -3.95 -0.78
CA THR A 235 3.39 -5.27 -0.18
C THR A 235 2.60 -6.36 -0.91
N GLY A 236 3.15 -6.83 -2.03
CA GLY A 236 2.85 -8.17 -2.58
C GLY A 236 1.41 -8.45 -3.05
N GLY A 237 0.59 -7.43 -3.31
CA GLY A 237 -0.76 -7.61 -3.88
C GLY A 237 -0.78 -8.00 -5.36
N SER A 238 0.34 -7.82 -6.06
CA SER A 238 0.44 -7.88 -7.52
C SER A 238 0.24 -9.27 -8.13
N ALA A 239 0.64 -10.35 -7.45
CA ALA A 239 0.46 -11.71 -7.97
C ALA A 239 -1.03 -12.12 -8.13
N TRP A 240 -1.95 -11.41 -7.46
CA TRP A 240 -3.38 -11.76 -7.41
C TRP A 240 -4.22 -11.20 -8.56
N ALA A 241 -3.80 -10.08 -9.16
CA ALA A 241 -4.52 -9.46 -10.27
C ALA A 241 -4.67 -10.40 -11.48
N GLN A 242 -3.77 -11.37 -11.64
CA GLN A 242 -3.82 -12.36 -12.71
C GLN A 242 -4.76 -13.54 -12.42
N LEU A 243 -4.99 -13.91 -11.15
CA LEU A 243 -5.84 -15.05 -10.76
C LEU A 243 -7.33 -14.72 -10.83
N ASN A 244 -7.74 -13.49 -10.48
CA ASN A 244 -9.15 -13.10 -10.44
C ASN A 244 -9.85 -13.13 -11.82
N ARG A 245 -9.10 -13.15 -12.93
CA ARG A 245 -9.67 -13.28 -14.28
C ARG A 245 -10.26 -14.67 -14.57
N ARG A 246 -9.89 -15.72 -13.82
CA ARG A 246 -10.33 -17.11 -14.09
C ARG A 246 -11.51 -17.59 -13.26
N THR A 247 -11.97 -16.85 -12.25
CA THR A 247 -13.01 -17.32 -11.31
C THR A 247 -14.21 -16.37 -11.15
N ALA A 248 -14.46 -15.49 -12.11
CA ALA A 248 -15.62 -14.60 -12.11
C ALA A 248 -16.94 -15.32 -12.44
N ARG A 249 -17.38 -16.26 -11.59
CA ARG A 249 -18.77 -16.75 -11.54
C ARG A 249 -19.10 -17.25 -10.13
N ARG A 250 -19.59 -16.38 -9.26
CA ARG A 250 -20.60 -16.69 -8.22
C ARG A 250 -21.05 -15.40 -7.50
N PRO A 251 -22.36 -15.18 -7.32
CA PRO A 251 -22.86 -14.10 -6.50
C PRO A 251 -22.62 -14.42 -5.01
N ILE A 252 -22.27 -13.40 -4.23
CA ILE A 252 -22.03 -13.49 -2.79
C ILE A 252 -23.40 -13.45 -2.08
N SER A 253 -23.77 -14.57 -1.46
CA SER A 253 -24.88 -14.69 -0.51
C SER A 253 -24.35 -14.52 0.92
N GLU A 254 -25.23 -13.98 1.76
CA GLU A 254 -25.14 -13.49 3.13
C GLU A 254 -24.19 -14.23 4.11
N ARG A 255 -23.59 -13.47 5.04
CA ARG A 255 -22.91 -13.99 6.24
C ARG A 255 -23.53 -13.41 7.52
N PRO A 256 -23.55 -14.18 8.62
CA PRO A 256 -23.99 -13.69 9.92
C PRO A 256 -22.88 -12.94 10.66
N GLU A 257 -23.32 -12.10 11.60
CA GLU A 257 -22.55 -11.21 12.45
C GLU A 257 -21.55 -11.91 13.41
N GLY A 258 -20.55 -11.14 13.84
CA GLY A 258 -19.94 -11.31 15.16
C GLY A 258 -18.43 -11.52 15.18
N VAL A 259 -17.71 -10.48 15.62
CA VAL A 259 -16.74 -10.46 16.74
C VAL A 259 -15.67 -9.40 16.45
N LEU A 260 -15.74 -8.31 17.21
CA LEU A 260 -14.74 -7.26 17.32
C LEU A 260 -13.54 -7.76 18.14
N SER A 261 -12.32 -7.49 17.68
CA SER A 261 -11.14 -7.47 18.53
C SER A 261 -10.29 -6.27 18.19
N ASN A 262 -10.14 -5.42 19.19
CA ASN A 262 -9.40 -4.17 19.23
C ASN A 262 -7.89 -4.46 19.16
N GLN A 263 -7.21 -4.12 18.06
CA GLN A 263 -5.74 -4.11 18.01
C GLN A 263 -5.23 -2.86 17.29
N SER A 264 -4.57 -2.03 18.09
CA SER A 264 -3.72 -0.87 17.80
C SER A 264 -3.34 -0.67 16.32
N LEU A 265 -3.88 0.42 15.75
CA LEU A 265 -3.49 1.04 14.49
C LEU A 265 -2.04 1.55 14.56
N GLY A 266 -1.10 0.70 14.15
CA GLY A 266 0.29 1.07 13.90
C GLY A 266 0.76 0.41 12.61
N ARG A 267 0.23 0.84 11.46
CA ARG A 267 0.66 0.36 10.15
C ARG A 267 0.89 1.56 9.24
N CYS A 268 2.04 1.60 8.56
CA CYS A 268 2.42 2.64 7.63
C CYS A 268 1.27 2.91 6.64
N PHE A 269 0.69 4.11 6.70
CA PHE A 269 -0.31 4.57 5.76
C PHE A 269 0.40 5.04 4.50
N CYS A 270 0.13 4.36 3.39
CA CYS A 270 0.46 4.89 2.08
C CYS A 270 -0.84 5.35 1.45
N GLY A 271 -0.96 6.66 1.26
CA GLY A 271 -2.08 7.23 0.52
C GLY A 271 -2.02 6.68 -0.90
N GLN A 272 -3.06 5.94 -1.28
CA GLN A 272 -3.40 5.75 -2.69
C GLN A 272 -4.54 6.71 -3.02
N GLY A 273 -4.79 6.97 -4.30
CA GLY A 273 -5.87 7.85 -4.73
C GLY A 273 -6.58 7.36 -5.98
N ALA A 274 -7.86 7.68 -6.09
CA ALA A 274 -8.67 7.49 -7.29
C ALA A 274 -9.34 8.80 -7.72
N ILE A 275 -9.44 9.02 -9.04
CA ILE A 275 -10.12 10.15 -9.65
C ILE A 275 -11.39 9.67 -10.32
N PHE A 276 -12.55 10.22 -9.97
CA PHE A 276 -13.83 9.91 -10.60
C PHE A 276 -14.28 11.11 -11.44
N THR A 277 -14.53 10.91 -12.74
CA THR A 277 -14.90 11.99 -13.68
C THR A 277 -16.06 11.67 -14.60
#